data_AF-C1GH11-F1
#
_entry.id   AF-C1GH11-F1
#
_cell.length_a   1.000
_cell.length_b   1.000
_cell.length_c   1.000
_cell.angle_alpha   90.00
_cell.angle_beta   90.00
_cell.angle_gamma   90.00
#
_symmetry.space_group_name_H-M   'P 1'
#
loop_
_entity.id
_entity.type
_entity.pdbx_description
1 polymer ?
#
loop_
_entity_poly.entity_id
_entity_poly.type
_entity_poly.pdbx_seq_one_letter_code
_entity_poly.pdbx_strand_id
1 'polypeptide(L)'
;MAIPDFQPSEKTKRDWRYVLTRPTDQPRVSLEEFRQAIHSDKDHVYKELAAIFDSIFDDEKTLRDTITRLRMERNNATDQAAVKQSQIDELIAERDELSHTLVRMTVSNQAASRGVTPSETTRRSVKIDDPKHLTDGKEPKFEHWLSRMKNKLRENADHYPTERMRIAYIENRTDGDAARHIAPRMEEDHPERYQTAEEIFEHLKSIYEDANKLQNAKSDYHKLIMRNGDNYHEFVTKSLHLAGEAKIAKEGYKTDFNDKLSCDLQRMVAVANATTNTYAEFQKICAQAAHTLQTINATQKSKSLWGNGSNIFKQNTPQASDSQTSHSTSATKSPTIKEALSAHPDIQCYYCKEKGHIARNCPAKQKSQQVITELTENDTPEPSADSGKEWA
;
A
#
# COMPACT_ATOMS: atom_id res chain seq x y z
N MET A 1 4.52 -77.17 -9.08
CA MET A 1 4.52 -75.95 -9.90
C MET A 1 3.46 -75.02 -9.34
N ALA A 2 3.87 -73.92 -8.70
CA ALA A 2 2.96 -72.85 -8.32
C ALA A 2 3.70 -71.51 -8.49
N ILE A 3 2.97 -70.61 -9.15
CA ILE A 3 3.30 -69.32 -9.77
C ILE A 3 3.21 -68.20 -8.70
N PRO A 4 3.86 -67.02 -8.91
CA PRO A 4 4.52 -66.27 -7.85
C PRO A 4 3.67 -65.18 -7.18
N ASP A 5 4.28 -64.63 -6.13
CA ASP A 5 3.93 -63.44 -5.34
C ASP A 5 3.03 -62.41 -6.02
N PHE A 6 1.92 -62.12 -5.33
CA PHE A 6 1.14 -60.91 -5.53
C PHE A 6 1.20 -60.08 -4.25
N GLN A 7 2.13 -59.13 -4.18
CA GLN A 7 2.13 -58.11 -3.13
C GLN A 7 1.03 -57.08 -3.40
N PRO A 8 0.17 -56.75 -2.43
CA PRO A 8 -0.73 -55.62 -2.57
C PRO A 8 0.08 -54.32 -2.48
N SER A 9 0.03 -53.52 -3.55
CA SER A 9 0.58 -52.17 -3.60
C SER A 9 0.07 -51.33 -2.42
N GLU A 10 0.98 -50.66 -1.73
CA GLU A 10 0.68 -49.64 -0.72
C GLU A 10 -0.18 -48.52 -1.32
N LYS A 11 -1.51 -48.67 -1.23
CA LYS A 11 -2.43 -47.54 -1.33
C LYS A 11 -2.25 -46.72 -0.06
N THR A 12 -1.32 -45.76 -0.15
CA THR A 12 -1.32 -44.47 0.54
C THR A 12 -2.16 -44.44 1.81
N LYS A 13 -1.55 -44.88 2.93
CA LYS A 13 -1.96 -44.42 4.26
C LYS A 13 -1.94 -42.88 4.19
N ARG A 14 -3.12 -42.27 4.12
CA ARG A 14 -3.24 -40.81 4.27
C ARG A 14 -2.71 -40.49 5.67
N ASP A 15 -1.50 -39.95 5.70
CA ASP A 15 -0.84 -39.51 6.92
C ASP A 15 -1.59 -38.29 7.45
N TRP A 16 -2.46 -38.54 8.42
CA TRP A 16 -3.31 -37.52 9.06
C TRP A 16 -2.49 -36.41 9.76
N ARG A 17 -1.17 -36.57 9.88
CA ARG A 17 -0.26 -35.56 10.45
C ARG A 17 -0.23 -34.25 9.67
N TYR A 18 -0.71 -34.21 8.43
CA TYR A 18 -0.63 -33.02 7.58
C TYR A 18 -1.93 -32.19 7.49
N VAL A 19 -3.06 -32.64 8.06
CA VAL A 19 -4.35 -31.93 7.90
C VAL A 19 -4.51 -30.74 8.86
N LEU A 20 -3.64 -30.59 9.88
CA LEU A 20 -3.80 -29.56 10.92
C LEU A 20 -2.53 -28.74 11.19
N THR A 21 -1.88 -28.19 10.15
CA THR A 21 -0.75 -27.24 10.34
C THR A 21 -1.08 -25.94 9.59
N ARG A 22 -1.30 -24.77 10.20
CA ARG A 22 -0.52 -23.94 11.18
C ARG A 22 -1.47 -22.94 11.92
N PRO A 23 -1.05 -22.03 12.86
CA PRO A 23 0.23 -21.77 13.54
C PRO A 23 0.09 -21.71 15.08
N THR A 24 0.58 -22.72 15.79
CA THR A 24 1.22 -22.62 17.12
C THR A 24 1.81 -23.99 17.37
N ASP A 25 3.14 -24.10 17.43
CA ASP A 25 3.86 -25.37 17.60
C ASP A 25 3.71 -25.97 19.02
N GLN A 26 2.55 -25.79 19.65
CA GLN A 26 2.22 -26.43 20.91
C GLN A 26 0.79 -26.96 20.88
N PRO A 27 0.57 -28.27 21.15
CA PRO A 27 -0.77 -28.79 21.33
C PRO A 27 -1.46 -28.02 22.46
N ARG A 28 -2.71 -27.58 22.24
CA ARG A 28 -3.48 -26.79 23.21
C ARG A 28 -3.69 -27.49 24.55
N VAL A 29 -3.50 -28.81 24.59
CA VAL A 29 -3.59 -29.66 25.77
C VAL A 29 -2.33 -30.51 25.82
N SER A 30 -1.66 -30.54 26.97
CA SER A 30 -0.50 -31.40 27.17
C SER A 30 -0.90 -32.88 27.22
N LEU A 31 0.04 -33.78 26.90
CA LEU A 31 -0.21 -35.22 26.96
C LEU A 31 -0.64 -35.68 28.36
N GLU A 32 -0.11 -35.03 29.40
CA GLU A 32 -0.42 -35.37 30.80
C GLU A 32 -1.84 -34.92 31.19
N GLU A 33 -2.26 -33.72 30.79
CA GLU A 33 -3.64 -33.26 30.97
C GLU A 33 -4.64 -34.15 30.24
N PHE A 34 -4.29 -34.59 29.02
CA PHE A 34 -5.12 -35.54 28.26
C PHE A 34 -5.25 -36.89 28.97
N ARG A 35 -4.14 -37.43 29.48
CA ARG A 35 -4.16 -38.68 30.27
C ARG A 35 -5.01 -38.53 31.53
N GLN A 36 -4.89 -37.41 32.24
CA GLN A 36 -5.68 -37.15 33.44
C GLN A 36 -7.18 -37.05 33.12
N ALA A 37 -7.54 -36.42 31.99
CA ALA A 37 -8.92 -36.31 31.53
C ALA A 37 -9.52 -37.70 31.21
N ILE A 38 -8.76 -38.58 30.55
CA ILE A 38 -9.18 -39.96 30.27
C ILE A 38 -9.41 -40.77 31.55
N HIS A 39 -8.50 -40.64 32.54
CA HIS A 39 -8.67 -41.34 33.82
C HIS A 39 -9.86 -40.83 34.62
N SER A 40 -10.22 -39.55 34.45
CA SER A 40 -11.35 -38.93 35.14
C SER A 40 -12.70 -39.30 34.52
N ASP A 41 -12.84 -39.14 33.20
CA ASP A 41 -14.07 -39.48 32.47
C ASP A 41 -13.79 -39.78 30.98
N LYS A 42 -13.45 -41.03 30.70
CA LYS A 42 -13.15 -41.53 29.34
C LYS A 42 -14.33 -41.40 28.37
N ASP A 43 -15.57 -41.52 28.86
CA ASP A 43 -16.76 -41.53 28.00
C ASP A 43 -17.07 -40.12 27.53
N HIS A 44 -16.86 -39.12 28.40
CA HIS A 44 -16.93 -37.71 28.02
C HIS A 44 -15.87 -37.34 26.99
N VAL A 45 -14.60 -37.73 27.22
CA VAL A 45 -13.50 -37.46 26.26
C VAL A 45 -13.78 -38.10 24.89
N TYR A 46 -14.31 -39.33 24.86
CA TYR A 46 -14.71 -39.98 23.60
C TYR A 46 -15.81 -39.21 22.87
N LYS A 47 -16.86 -38.76 23.58
CA LYS A 47 -17.96 -38.00 22.97
C LYS A 47 -17.49 -36.66 22.39
N GLU A 48 -16.63 -35.95 23.10
CA GLU A 48 -16.03 -34.70 22.62
C GLU A 48 -15.20 -34.92 21.36
N LEU A 49 -14.32 -35.94 21.36
CA LEU A 49 -13.53 -36.28 20.18
C LEU A 49 -14.40 -36.70 18.99
N ALA A 50 -15.44 -37.50 19.22
CA ALA A 50 -16.38 -37.90 18.18
C ALA A 50 -17.09 -36.68 17.57
N ALA A 51 -17.59 -35.76 18.42
CA ALA A 51 -18.25 -34.53 17.96
C ALA A 51 -17.30 -33.63 17.14
N ILE A 52 -16.03 -33.52 17.54
CA ILE A 52 -15.02 -32.78 16.77
C ILE A 52 -14.79 -33.43 15.40
N PHE A 53 -14.65 -34.76 15.35
CA PHE A 53 -14.45 -35.45 14.07
C PHE A 53 -15.67 -35.29 13.16
N ASP A 54 -16.88 -35.46 13.68
CA ASP A 54 -18.12 -35.28 12.91
C ASP A 54 -18.21 -33.85 12.33
N SER A 55 -17.92 -32.82 13.16
CA SER A 55 -17.87 -31.43 12.71
C SER A 55 -16.83 -31.21 11.60
N ILE A 56 -15.63 -31.80 11.72
CA ILE A 56 -14.59 -31.69 10.68
C ILE A 56 -15.05 -32.34 9.38
N PHE A 57 -15.72 -33.50 9.44
CA PHE A 57 -16.23 -34.18 8.25
C PHE A 57 -17.35 -33.37 7.57
N ASP A 58 -18.24 -32.76 8.34
CA ASP A 58 -19.30 -31.90 7.83
C ASP A 58 -18.75 -30.61 7.20
N ASP A 59 -17.74 -29.99 7.83
CA ASP A 59 -17.03 -28.83 7.27
C ASP A 59 -16.29 -29.20 5.98
N GLU A 60 -15.59 -30.34 5.95
CA GLU A 60 -14.89 -30.83 4.75
C GLU A 60 -15.89 -31.07 3.60
N LYS A 61 -17.06 -31.64 3.91
CA LYS A 61 -18.12 -31.85 2.92
C LYS A 61 -18.65 -30.52 2.40
N THR A 62 -18.96 -29.58 3.29
CA THR A 62 -19.45 -28.24 2.94
C THR A 62 -18.44 -27.48 2.07
N LEU A 63 -17.15 -27.58 2.39
CA LEU A 63 -16.07 -27.00 1.60
C LEU A 63 -15.98 -27.65 0.21
N ARG A 64 -16.09 -28.98 0.11
CA ARG A 64 -16.10 -29.69 -1.19
C ARG A 64 -17.28 -29.27 -2.07
N ASP A 65 -18.47 -29.15 -1.50
CA ASP A 65 -19.67 -28.72 -2.22
C ASP A 65 -19.52 -27.26 -2.68
N THR A 66 -18.98 -26.39 -1.82
CA THR A 66 -18.68 -25.00 -2.15
C THR A 66 -17.66 -24.89 -3.29
N ILE A 67 -16.58 -25.66 -3.26
CA ILE A 67 -15.58 -25.70 -4.33
C ILE A 67 -16.22 -26.15 -5.64
N THR A 68 -17.10 -27.15 -5.60
CA THR A 68 -17.80 -27.65 -6.79
C THR A 68 -18.72 -26.58 -7.38
N ARG A 69 -19.51 -25.90 -6.55
CA ARG A 69 -20.36 -24.79 -6.97
C ARG A 69 -19.55 -23.64 -7.59
N LEU A 70 -18.48 -23.20 -6.93
CA LEU A 70 -17.61 -22.13 -7.44
C LEU A 70 -16.95 -22.50 -8.77
N ARG A 71 -16.61 -23.78 -8.98
CA ARG A 71 -16.10 -24.26 -10.27
C ARG A 71 -17.16 -24.17 -11.36
N MET A 72 -18.42 -24.54 -11.08
CA MET A 72 -19.51 -24.41 -12.04
C MET A 72 -19.80 -22.94 -12.39
N GLU A 73 -19.84 -22.06 -11.38
CA GLU A 73 -20.02 -20.60 -11.58
C GLU A 73 -18.89 -20.01 -12.44
N ARG A 74 -17.64 -20.40 -12.19
CA ARG A 74 -16.48 -19.98 -13.02
C ARG A 74 -16.64 -20.43 -14.47
N ASN A 75 -17.01 -21.69 -14.70
CA ASN A 75 -17.16 -22.22 -16.05
C ASN A 75 -18.24 -21.47 -16.82
N ASN A 76 -19.42 -21.29 -16.21
CA ASN A 76 -20.51 -20.51 -16.80
C ASN A 76 -20.11 -19.06 -17.10
N ALA A 77 -19.37 -18.40 -16.19
CA ALA A 77 -18.86 -17.06 -16.44
C ALA A 77 -17.86 -17.00 -17.60
N THR A 78 -17.04 -18.06 -17.75
CA THR A 78 -16.08 -18.20 -18.85
C THR A 78 -16.80 -18.38 -20.19
N ASP A 79 -17.83 -19.22 -20.22
CA ASP A 79 -18.65 -19.42 -21.41
C ASP A 79 -19.37 -18.13 -21.84
N GLN A 80 -19.92 -17.38 -20.87
CA GLN A 80 -20.53 -16.08 -21.14
C GLN A 80 -19.52 -15.05 -21.64
N ALA A 81 -18.29 -15.06 -21.11
CA ALA A 81 -17.23 -14.18 -21.58
C ALA A 81 -16.83 -14.50 -23.03
N ALA A 82 -16.75 -15.78 -23.39
CA ALA A 82 -16.46 -16.21 -24.76
C ALA A 82 -17.55 -15.77 -25.74
N VAL A 83 -18.84 -15.92 -25.38
CA VAL A 83 -19.96 -15.45 -26.21
C VAL A 83 -19.91 -13.94 -26.40
N LYS A 84 -19.70 -13.16 -25.33
CA LYS A 84 -19.59 -11.70 -25.41
C LYS A 84 -18.38 -11.27 -26.24
N GLN A 85 -17.26 -11.99 -26.14
CA GLN A 85 -16.08 -11.71 -26.96
C GLN A 85 -16.39 -11.89 -28.45
N SER A 86 -17.06 -12.98 -28.82
CA SER A 86 -17.50 -13.21 -30.20
C SER A 86 -18.41 -12.09 -30.72
N GLN A 87 -19.35 -11.59 -29.89
CA GLN A 87 -20.22 -10.47 -30.26
C GLN A 87 -19.45 -9.16 -30.46
N ILE A 88 -18.42 -8.92 -29.64
CA ILE A 88 -17.54 -7.75 -29.82
C ILE A 88 -16.78 -7.86 -31.14
N ASP A 89 -16.26 -9.04 -31.47
CA ASP A 89 -15.50 -9.26 -32.69
C ASP A 89 -16.39 -9.07 -33.94
N GLU A 90 -17.64 -9.54 -33.92
CA GLU A 90 -18.64 -9.28 -34.98
C GLU A 90 -18.92 -7.78 -35.14
N LEU A 91 -19.17 -7.04 -34.04
CA LEU A 91 -19.41 -5.60 -34.08
C LEU A 91 -18.20 -4.81 -34.58
N ILE A 92 -16.98 -5.26 -34.27
CA ILE A 92 -15.75 -4.67 -34.80
C ILE A 92 -15.70 -4.85 -36.32
N ALA A 93 -16.00 -6.06 -36.82
CA ALA A 93 -16.01 -6.34 -38.25
C ALA A 93 -17.07 -5.53 -39.00
N GLU A 94 -18.30 -5.43 -38.47
CA GLU A 94 -19.36 -4.58 -39.04
C GLU A 94 -18.94 -3.10 -39.08
N ARG A 95 -18.33 -2.60 -38.00
CA ARG A 95 -17.83 -1.22 -37.94
C ARG A 95 -16.75 -0.97 -39.00
N ASP A 96 -15.84 -1.92 -39.19
CA ASP A 96 -14.81 -1.83 -40.23
C ASP A 96 -15.42 -1.84 -41.63
N GLU A 97 -16.41 -2.70 -41.90
CA GLU A 97 -17.11 -2.74 -43.19
C GLU A 97 -17.88 -1.44 -43.49
N LEU A 98 -18.59 -0.90 -42.51
CA LEU A 98 -19.28 0.39 -42.64
C LEU A 98 -18.29 1.54 -42.85
N SER A 99 -17.15 1.51 -42.15
CA SER A 99 -16.07 2.49 -42.34
C SER A 99 -15.51 2.42 -43.77
N HIS A 100 -15.23 1.23 -44.28
CA HIS A 100 -14.78 1.02 -45.66
C HIS A 100 -15.82 1.48 -46.69
N THR A 101 -17.12 1.24 -46.44
CA THR A 101 -18.21 1.69 -47.31
C THR A 101 -18.32 3.20 -47.33
N LEU A 102 -18.22 3.86 -46.17
CA LEU A 102 -18.25 5.31 -46.06
C LEU A 102 -17.06 5.95 -46.81
N VAL A 103 -15.86 5.39 -46.67
CA VAL A 103 -14.67 5.81 -47.43
C VAL A 103 -14.92 5.68 -48.93
N ARG A 104 -15.45 4.55 -49.39
CA ARG A 104 -15.76 4.32 -50.82
C ARG A 104 -16.80 5.29 -51.36
N MET A 105 -17.87 5.56 -50.62
CA MET A 105 -18.89 6.55 -50.98
C MET A 105 -18.32 7.97 -51.04
N THR A 106 -17.42 8.31 -50.11
CA THR A 106 -16.77 9.63 -50.05
C THR A 106 -15.85 9.84 -51.25
N VAL A 107 -15.05 8.83 -51.61
CA VAL A 107 -14.19 8.84 -52.79
C VAL A 107 -15.00 8.88 -54.09
N SER A 108 -16.11 8.12 -54.20
CA SER A 108 -16.99 8.16 -55.37
C SER A 108 -17.69 9.51 -55.55
N ASN A 109 -18.15 10.15 -54.46
CA ASN A 109 -18.77 11.47 -54.52
C ASN A 109 -17.77 12.58 -54.88
N GLN A 110 -16.49 12.44 -54.49
CA GLN A 110 -15.42 13.33 -54.92
C GLN A 110 -15.04 13.11 -56.41
N ALA A 111 -15.17 11.89 -56.95
CA ALA A 111 -14.92 11.61 -58.36
C ALA A 111 -16.00 12.19 -59.30
N ALA A 112 -17.27 12.28 -58.85
CA ALA A 112 -18.37 12.89 -59.58
C ALA A 112 -18.34 14.44 -59.56
N SER A 113 -17.60 15.04 -58.63
CA SER A 113 -17.42 16.50 -58.52
C SER A 113 -16.00 16.90 -58.96
N ARG A 114 -15.63 16.57 -60.20
CA ARG A 114 -14.40 17.09 -60.82
C ARG A 114 -14.63 18.45 -61.45
N GLY A 115 -14.55 19.45 -60.58
CA GLY A 115 -14.19 20.81 -60.89
C GLY A 115 -13.73 21.44 -59.60
N VAL A 116 -12.41 21.58 -59.43
CA VAL A 116 -11.68 21.99 -58.22
C VAL A 116 -11.30 20.81 -57.32
N THR A 117 -10.01 20.48 -57.35
CA THR A 117 -9.30 19.68 -56.34
C THR A 117 -9.37 20.35 -54.96
N PRO A 118 -9.87 19.67 -53.92
CA PRO A 118 -9.45 19.91 -52.55
C PRO A 118 -8.48 18.79 -52.17
N SER A 119 -7.26 19.18 -51.81
CA SER A 119 -6.35 18.33 -51.04
C SER A 119 -7.12 17.78 -49.84
N GLU A 120 -7.37 16.48 -49.82
CA GLU A 120 -8.05 15.79 -48.74
C GLU A 120 -7.15 15.83 -47.50
N THR A 121 -7.29 16.88 -46.70
CA THR A 121 -6.67 16.94 -45.38
C THR A 121 -7.41 15.93 -44.52
N THR A 122 -6.90 14.70 -44.44
CA THR A 122 -7.21 13.76 -43.37
C THR A 122 -7.03 14.52 -42.06
N ARG A 123 -8.10 14.82 -41.34
CA ARG A 123 -7.99 15.50 -40.04
C ARG A 123 -7.28 14.55 -39.09
N ARG A 124 -5.97 14.80 -38.90
CA ARG A 124 -5.14 14.06 -37.95
C ARG A 124 -5.72 14.17 -36.54
N SER A 125 -5.54 13.13 -35.74
CA SER A 125 -5.93 13.13 -34.33
C SER A 125 -5.34 14.34 -33.60
N VAL A 126 -6.04 14.78 -32.54
CA VAL A 126 -5.60 15.89 -31.70
C VAL A 126 -4.18 15.62 -31.20
N LYS A 127 -3.32 16.63 -31.28
CA LYS A 127 -1.94 16.52 -30.84
C LYS A 127 -1.91 16.37 -29.31
N ILE A 128 -1.62 15.16 -28.84
CA ILE A 128 -1.30 14.89 -27.44
C ILE A 128 0.16 15.28 -27.19
N ASP A 129 0.46 15.86 -26.02
CA ASP A 129 1.82 16.19 -25.64
C ASP A 129 2.76 14.98 -25.63
N ASP A 130 4.02 15.26 -25.92
CA ASP A 130 5.06 14.27 -26.14
C ASP A 130 5.62 13.69 -24.81
N PRO A 131 5.61 12.37 -24.56
CA PRO A 131 5.89 11.72 -23.27
C PRO A 131 7.17 11.93 -22.42
N LYS A 132 7.94 13.02 -22.36
CA LYS A 132 9.33 13.03 -21.78
C LYS A 132 10.26 11.89 -22.30
N HIS A 133 11.57 12.08 -22.16
CA HIS A 133 12.55 11.07 -22.56
C HIS A 133 12.79 10.09 -21.41
N LEU A 134 12.87 8.79 -21.70
CA LEU A 134 13.31 7.78 -20.75
C LEU A 134 14.85 7.75 -20.78
N THR A 135 15.48 7.97 -19.63
CA THR A 135 16.94 7.92 -19.48
C THR A 135 17.37 6.69 -18.69
N ASP A 136 17.43 6.80 -17.37
CA ASP A 136 17.88 5.77 -16.44
C ASP A 136 16.73 5.01 -15.74
N GLY A 137 15.50 5.24 -16.19
CA GLY A 137 14.29 4.65 -15.60
C GLY A 137 13.85 5.27 -14.26
N LYS A 138 14.54 6.30 -13.74
CA LYS A 138 14.16 6.96 -12.49
C LYS A 138 13.20 8.12 -12.69
N GLU A 139 13.54 9.04 -13.61
CA GLU A 139 12.74 10.23 -13.90
C GLU A 139 12.64 10.48 -15.43
N PRO A 140 11.51 10.17 -16.07
CA PRO A 140 10.30 9.56 -15.49
C PRO A 140 10.53 8.10 -15.06
N LYS A 141 9.81 7.67 -14.02
CA LYS A 141 9.71 6.24 -13.67
C LYS A 141 9.29 5.44 -14.90
N PHE A 142 9.92 4.30 -15.12
CA PHE A 142 9.70 3.46 -16.30
C PHE A 142 8.21 3.16 -16.55
N GLU A 143 7.45 2.79 -15.53
CA GLU A 143 6.03 2.44 -15.71
C GLU A 143 5.15 3.63 -16.11
N HIS A 144 5.49 4.82 -15.61
CA HIS A 144 4.80 6.05 -16.02
C HIS A 144 5.13 6.40 -17.47
N TRP A 145 6.40 6.27 -17.87
CA TRP A 145 6.82 6.50 -19.25
C TRP A 145 6.16 5.49 -20.19
N LEU A 146 6.20 4.20 -19.85
CA LEU A 146 5.61 3.12 -20.64
C LEU A 146 4.11 3.35 -20.87
N SER A 147 3.37 3.69 -19.80
CA SER A 147 1.94 3.99 -19.90
C SER A 147 1.66 5.18 -20.83
N ARG A 148 2.42 6.28 -20.68
CA ARG A 148 2.28 7.47 -21.53
C ARG A 148 2.65 7.18 -22.97
N MET A 149 3.70 6.39 -23.20
CA MET A 149 4.15 6.02 -24.54
C MET A 149 3.13 5.14 -25.25
N LYS A 150 2.61 4.10 -24.59
CA LYS A 150 1.57 3.23 -25.14
C LYS A 150 0.30 4.02 -25.46
N ASN A 151 -0.12 4.93 -24.59
CA ASN A 151 -1.25 5.81 -24.86
C ASN A 151 -0.97 6.72 -26.06
N LYS A 152 0.20 7.35 -26.14
CA LYS A 152 0.59 8.21 -27.26
C LYS A 152 0.52 7.49 -28.61
N LEU A 153 1.08 6.28 -28.69
CA LEU A 153 1.07 5.48 -29.92
C LEU A 153 -0.33 4.99 -30.30
N ARG A 154 -1.20 4.72 -29.32
CA ARG A 154 -2.59 4.29 -29.55
C ARG A 154 -3.47 5.45 -30.03
N GLU A 155 -3.47 6.57 -29.31
CA GLU A 155 -4.37 7.70 -29.59
C GLU A 155 -3.92 8.51 -30.82
N ASN A 156 -2.62 8.55 -31.11
CA ASN A 156 -2.07 9.14 -32.33
C ASN A 156 -1.64 8.08 -33.36
N ALA A 157 -2.36 6.95 -33.44
CA ALA A 157 -2.02 5.86 -34.37
C ALA A 157 -1.94 6.31 -35.85
N ASP A 158 -2.76 7.30 -36.24
CA ASP A 158 -2.74 7.94 -37.55
C ASP A 158 -1.44 8.74 -37.84
N HIS A 159 -0.69 9.13 -36.79
CA HIS A 159 0.63 9.76 -36.94
C HIS A 159 1.76 8.75 -37.11
N TYR A 160 1.53 7.50 -36.68
CA TYR A 160 2.52 6.41 -36.72
C TYR A 160 1.87 5.13 -37.32
N PRO A 161 1.48 5.17 -38.61
CA PRO A 161 0.72 4.10 -39.24
C PRO A 161 1.50 2.79 -39.42
N THR A 162 2.84 2.82 -39.31
CA THR A 162 3.70 1.64 -39.47
C THR A 162 4.48 1.35 -38.20
N GLU A 163 4.79 0.09 -37.94
CA GLU A 163 5.66 -0.31 -36.81
C GLU A 163 7.03 0.36 -36.89
N ARG A 164 7.60 0.54 -38.09
CA ARG A 164 8.85 1.29 -38.28
C ARG A 164 8.77 2.72 -37.75
N MET A 165 7.66 3.43 -37.98
CA MET A 165 7.46 4.78 -37.46
C MET A 165 7.27 4.78 -35.93
N ARG A 166 6.64 3.76 -35.38
CA ARG A 166 6.48 3.60 -33.93
C ARG A 166 7.82 3.31 -33.24
N ILE A 167 8.61 2.41 -33.82
CA ILE A 167 9.98 2.09 -33.40
C ILE A 167 10.85 3.33 -33.43
N ALA A 168 10.90 4.04 -34.56
CA ALA A 168 11.68 5.27 -34.69
C ALA A 168 11.21 6.35 -33.71
N TYR A 169 9.91 6.45 -33.44
CA TYR A 169 9.41 7.36 -32.42
C TYR A 169 9.86 6.95 -31.02
N ILE A 170 9.77 5.67 -30.65
CA ILE A 170 10.24 5.18 -29.34
C ILE A 170 11.73 5.44 -29.16
N GLU A 171 12.54 5.15 -30.18
CA GLU A 171 13.98 5.41 -30.20
C GLU A 171 14.29 6.89 -29.90
N ASN A 172 13.60 7.80 -30.59
CA ASN A 172 13.73 9.25 -30.33
C ASN A 172 13.26 9.67 -28.93
N ARG A 173 12.50 8.83 -28.21
CA ARG A 173 12.00 9.10 -26.86
C ARG A 173 12.75 8.33 -25.77
N THR A 174 13.84 7.69 -26.14
CA THR A 174 14.83 7.10 -25.22
C THR A 174 16.14 7.84 -25.35
N ASP A 175 16.76 8.14 -24.22
CA ASP A 175 18.06 8.79 -24.11
C ASP A 175 18.95 8.04 -23.11
N GLY A 176 20.23 8.40 -23.03
CA GLY A 176 21.13 7.89 -22.01
C GLY A 176 21.18 6.36 -21.94
N ASP A 177 20.93 5.80 -20.76
CA ASP A 177 21.02 4.37 -20.49
C ASP A 177 19.99 3.57 -21.30
N ALA A 178 18.74 4.03 -21.36
CA ALA A 178 17.68 3.39 -22.15
C ALA A 178 18.04 3.32 -23.64
N ALA A 179 18.56 4.42 -24.21
CA ALA A 179 19.03 4.42 -25.60
C ALA A 179 20.17 3.41 -25.81
N ARG A 180 21.14 3.37 -24.89
CA ARG A 180 22.26 2.41 -24.94
C ARG A 180 21.80 0.95 -24.90
N HIS A 181 20.74 0.65 -24.16
CA HIS A 181 20.19 -0.71 -24.10
C HIS A 181 19.52 -1.16 -25.40
N ILE A 182 18.85 -0.26 -26.12
CA ILE A 182 18.11 -0.63 -27.34
C ILE A 182 18.95 -0.50 -28.61
N ALA A 183 19.94 0.39 -28.63
CA ALA A 183 20.75 0.71 -29.81
C ALA A 183 21.32 -0.50 -30.57
N PRO A 184 21.88 -1.55 -29.92
CA PRO A 184 22.46 -2.69 -30.64
C PRO A 184 21.46 -3.40 -31.56
N ARG A 185 20.19 -3.45 -31.17
CA ARG A 185 19.10 -4.10 -31.92
C ARG A 185 18.34 -3.13 -32.85
N MET A 186 18.75 -1.86 -32.91
CA MET A 186 18.21 -0.88 -33.87
C MET A 186 18.95 -0.88 -35.21
N GLU A 187 20.19 -1.39 -35.22
CA GLU A 187 21.04 -1.49 -36.41
C GLU A 187 20.37 -2.28 -37.54
N GLU A 188 20.61 -1.84 -38.78
CA GLU A 188 19.91 -2.36 -39.97
C GLU A 188 20.23 -3.85 -40.24
N ASP A 189 21.47 -4.25 -39.97
CA ASP A 189 21.99 -5.60 -40.21
C ASP A 189 21.87 -6.54 -39.00
N HIS A 190 21.25 -6.10 -37.89
CA HIS A 190 21.15 -6.93 -36.69
C HIS A 190 20.17 -8.11 -36.90
N PRO A 191 20.59 -9.37 -36.64
CA PRO A 191 19.75 -10.55 -36.92
C PRO A 191 18.45 -10.58 -36.09
N GLU A 192 18.46 -9.99 -34.90
CA GLU A 192 17.29 -9.88 -34.00
C GLU A 192 16.79 -8.44 -33.86
N ARG A 193 16.81 -7.68 -34.96
CA ARG A 193 16.28 -6.31 -35.01
C ARG A 193 14.81 -6.27 -34.55
N TYR A 194 14.42 -5.21 -33.87
CA TYR A 194 13.02 -5.01 -33.48
C TYR A 194 12.10 -4.93 -34.69
N GLN A 195 11.06 -5.76 -34.71
CA GLN A 195 10.01 -5.74 -35.74
C GLN A 195 8.80 -4.92 -35.29
N THR A 196 8.58 -4.83 -33.98
CA THR A 196 7.42 -4.14 -33.39
C THR A 196 7.81 -3.22 -32.25
N ALA A 197 6.99 -2.20 -32.01
CA ALA A 197 7.09 -1.33 -30.83
C ALA A 197 7.01 -2.12 -29.51
N GLU A 198 6.23 -3.20 -29.48
CA GLU A 198 6.04 -4.01 -28.27
C GLU A 198 7.31 -4.77 -27.87
N GLU A 199 8.13 -5.21 -28.82
CA GLU A 199 9.42 -5.86 -28.52
C GLU A 199 10.39 -4.91 -27.81
N ILE A 200 10.37 -3.62 -28.15
CA ILE A 200 11.18 -2.61 -27.45
C ILE A 200 10.65 -2.43 -26.03
N PHE A 201 9.33 -2.36 -25.85
CA PHE A 201 8.72 -2.24 -24.53
C PHE A 201 9.04 -3.43 -23.63
N GLU A 202 8.94 -4.66 -24.14
CA GLU A 202 9.29 -5.85 -23.35
C GLU A 202 10.79 -5.93 -23.03
N HIS A 203 11.67 -5.47 -23.93
CA HIS A 203 13.10 -5.38 -23.61
C HIS A 203 13.40 -4.32 -22.55
N LEU A 204 12.86 -3.11 -22.67
CA LEU A 204 13.04 -2.07 -21.65
C LEU A 204 12.42 -2.49 -20.31
N LYS A 205 11.30 -3.20 -20.35
CA LYS A 205 10.63 -3.74 -19.16
C LYS A 205 11.48 -4.80 -18.47
N SER A 206 12.16 -5.69 -19.19
CA SER A 206 13.05 -6.67 -18.56
C SER A 206 14.27 -6.02 -17.86
N ILE A 207 14.63 -4.80 -18.22
CA ILE A 207 15.73 -4.04 -17.62
C ILE A 207 15.26 -3.19 -16.44
N TYR A 208 14.18 -2.43 -16.63
CA TYR A 208 13.74 -1.39 -15.69
C TYR A 208 12.58 -1.79 -14.78
N GLU A 209 11.82 -2.84 -15.11
CA GLU A 209 10.76 -3.31 -14.22
C GLU A 209 11.36 -4.08 -13.04
N ASP A 210 10.95 -3.72 -11.83
CA ASP A 210 11.33 -4.45 -10.62
C ASP A 210 10.64 -5.83 -10.61
N ALA A 211 11.44 -6.89 -10.79
CA ALA A 211 10.98 -8.27 -10.73
C ALA A 211 10.26 -8.62 -9.41
N ASN A 212 10.60 -7.94 -8.32
CA ASN A 212 10.00 -8.14 -7.00
C ASN A 212 8.89 -7.15 -6.68
N LYS A 213 8.43 -6.32 -7.64
CA LYS A 213 7.43 -5.26 -7.41
C LYS A 213 6.21 -5.72 -6.63
N LEU A 214 5.61 -6.84 -6.99
CA LEU A 214 4.43 -7.37 -6.30
C LEU A 214 4.75 -7.74 -4.83
N GLN A 215 5.92 -8.34 -4.60
CA GLN A 215 6.34 -8.76 -3.26
C GLN A 215 6.75 -7.55 -2.40
N ASN A 216 7.38 -6.55 -3.02
CA ASN A 216 7.72 -5.27 -2.41
C ASN A 216 6.44 -4.53 -2.01
N ALA A 217 5.47 -4.40 -2.91
CA ALA A 217 4.17 -3.79 -2.63
C ALA A 217 3.44 -4.50 -1.49
N LYS A 218 3.42 -5.85 -1.47
CA LYS A 218 2.84 -6.62 -0.35
C LYS A 218 3.55 -6.34 0.98
N SER A 219 4.87 -6.30 0.96
CA SER A 219 5.69 -6.05 2.15
C SER A 219 5.49 -4.63 2.68
N ASP A 220 5.47 -3.64 1.79
CA ASP A 220 5.27 -2.24 2.12
C ASP A 220 3.84 -1.99 2.59
N TYR A 221 2.85 -2.61 1.95
CA TYR A 221 1.46 -2.57 2.41
C TYR A 221 1.31 -3.18 3.80
N HIS A 222 1.94 -4.32 4.07
CA HIS A 222 1.89 -4.95 5.39
C HIS A 222 2.51 -4.06 6.48
N LYS A 223 3.63 -3.41 6.18
CA LYS A 223 4.33 -2.49 7.10
C LYS A 223 3.65 -1.13 7.24
N LEU A 224 2.75 -0.76 6.33
CA LEU A 224 2.09 0.53 6.34
C LEU A 224 1.17 0.63 7.57
N ILE A 225 1.50 1.55 8.48
CA ILE A 225 0.71 1.91 9.66
C ILE A 225 0.68 3.43 9.76
N MET A 226 -0.50 4.00 10.00
CA MET A 226 -0.70 5.42 10.28
C MET A 226 -0.21 5.74 11.69
N ARG A 227 0.75 6.64 11.82
CA ARG A 227 1.24 7.12 13.11
C ARG A 227 0.38 8.26 13.64
N ASN A 228 0.48 8.49 14.95
CA ASN A 228 -0.15 9.65 15.58
C ASN A 228 0.45 10.95 15.01
N GLY A 229 -0.40 11.77 14.38
CA GLY A 229 -0.01 13.04 13.75
C GLY A 229 0.18 12.97 12.24
N ASP A 230 0.18 11.79 11.63
CA ASP A 230 0.21 11.65 10.17
C ASP A 230 -1.02 12.29 9.52
N ASN A 231 -0.85 12.77 8.29
CA ASN A 231 -1.96 13.26 7.50
C ASN A 231 -2.83 12.07 7.05
N TYR A 232 -4.10 12.06 7.46
CA TYR A 232 -5.03 10.99 7.14
C TYR A 232 -5.21 10.78 5.62
N HIS A 233 -5.34 11.86 4.85
CA HIS A 233 -5.57 11.75 3.41
C HIS A 233 -4.34 11.26 2.65
N GLU A 234 -3.15 11.68 3.08
CA GLU A 234 -1.89 11.16 2.54
C GLU A 234 -1.74 9.66 2.83
N PHE A 235 -2.02 9.26 4.08
CA PHE A 235 -2.03 7.85 4.48
C PHE A 235 -3.03 7.02 3.65
N VAL A 236 -4.27 7.48 3.50
CA VAL A 236 -5.30 6.81 2.70
C VAL A 236 -4.84 6.63 1.26
N THR A 237 -4.29 7.67 0.65
CA THR A 237 -3.80 7.63 -0.73
C THR A 237 -2.70 6.59 -0.89
N LYS A 238 -1.72 6.58 0.03
CA LYS A 238 -0.64 5.59 0.05
C LYS A 238 -1.15 4.17 0.29
N SER A 239 -2.10 4.00 1.20
CA SER A 239 -2.73 2.71 1.51
C SER A 239 -3.46 2.14 0.29
N LEU A 240 -4.27 2.95 -0.40
CA LEU A 240 -5.01 2.50 -1.57
C LEU A 240 -4.08 2.17 -2.74
N HIS A 241 -3.05 2.99 -2.95
CA HIS A 241 -2.03 2.73 -3.97
C HIS A 241 -1.32 1.39 -3.73
N LEU A 242 -0.79 1.18 -2.51
CA LEU A 242 -0.10 -0.08 -2.15
C LEU A 242 -1.03 -1.29 -2.17
N ALA A 243 -2.29 -1.15 -1.73
CA ALA A 243 -3.28 -2.23 -1.81
C ALA A 243 -3.54 -2.67 -3.26
N GLY A 244 -3.61 -1.69 -4.18
CA GLY A 244 -3.77 -1.94 -5.61
C GLY A 244 -2.56 -2.67 -6.20
N GLU A 245 -1.35 -2.19 -5.93
CA GLU A 245 -0.11 -2.82 -6.41
C GLU A 245 0.11 -4.22 -5.82
N ALA A 246 -0.25 -4.41 -4.55
CA ALA A 246 -0.17 -5.69 -3.84
C ALA A 246 -1.29 -6.67 -4.23
N LYS A 247 -2.28 -6.23 -5.01
CA LYS A 247 -3.47 -6.99 -5.43
C LYS A 247 -4.24 -7.59 -4.24
N ILE A 248 -4.47 -6.78 -3.21
CA ILE A 248 -5.18 -7.22 -1.99
C ILE A 248 -6.65 -7.48 -2.34
N ALA A 249 -7.24 -8.50 -1.71
CA ALA A 249 -8.63 -8.89 -1.90
C ALA A 249 -9.58 -7.88 -1.20
N LYS A 250 -10.63 -7.42 -1.89
CA LYS A 250 -11.51 -6.35 -1.41
C LYS A 250 -12.33 -6.74 -0.19
N GLU A 251 -12.57 -8.04 -0.01
CA GLU A 251 -13.39 -8.63 1.04
C GLU A 251 -12.81 -8.38 2.45
N GLY A 252 -11.49 -8.14 2.55
CA GLY A 252 -10.80 -7.83 3.81
C GLY A 252 -10.40 -6.35 3.98
N TYR A 253 -10.67 -5.47 3.00
CA TYR A 253 -10.14 -4.10 2.99
C TYR A 253 -10.53 -3.29 4.22
N LYS A 254 -11.77 -3.42 4.70
CA LYS A 254 -12.24 -2.62 5.85
C LYS A 254 -11.47 -2.94 7.12
N THR A 255 -11.35 -4.23 7.43
CA THR A 255 -10.67 -4.72 8.63
C THR A 255 -9.18 -4.39 8.57
N ASP A 256 -8.51 -4.73 7.47
CA ASP A 256 -7.08 -4.46 7.32
C ASP A 256 -6.77 -2.95 7.31
N PHE A 257 -7.63 -2.14 6.68
CA PHE A 257 -7.49 -0.68 6.75
C PHE A 257 -7.66 -0.15 8.18
N ASN A 258 -8.67 -0.64 8.93
CA ASN A 258 -8.86 -0.28 10.33
C ASN A 258 -7.62 -0.60 11.16
N ASP A 259 -7.05 -1.79 10.98
CA ASP A 259 -5.88 -2.26 11.75
C ASP A 259 -4.62 -1.42 11.50
N LYS A 260 -4.56 -0.74 10.34
CA LYS A 260 -3.49 0.19 9.98
C LYS A 260 -3.71 1.62 10.48
N LEU A 261 -4.89 1.98 10.97
CA LEU A 261 -5.14 3.31 11.51
C LEU A 261 -4.37 3.53 12.82
N SER A 262 -4.10 4.80 13.13
CA SER A 262 -3.52 5.17 14.42
C SER A 262 -4.43 4.74 15.59
N CYS A 263 -3.86 4.37 16.74
CA CYS A 263 -4.64 3.90 17.88
C CYS A 263 -5.71 4.89 18.35
N ASP A 264 -5.43 6.20 18.26
CA ASP A 264 -6.39 7.24 18.63
C ASP A 264 -7.57 7.28 17.66
N LEU A 265 -7.30 7.13 16.36
CA LEU A 265 -8.35 7.07 15.34
C LEU A 265 -9.16 5.77 15.45
N GLN A 266 -8.50 4.62 15.62
CA GLN A 266 -9.15 3.32 15.86
C GLN A 266 -10.12 3.40 17.03
N ARG A 267 -9.72 4.03 18.14
CA ARG A 267 -10.59 4.23 19.32
C ARG A 267 -11.83 5.06 19.00
N MET A 268 -11.69 6.15 18.26
CA MET A 268 -12.83 6.99 17.90
C MET A 268 -13.81 6.29 16.94
N VAL A 269 -13.30 5.42 16.06
CA VAL A 269 -14.11 4.77 15.02
C VAL A 269 -14.49 3.32 15.35
N ALA A 270 -14.20 2.83 16.56
CA ALA A 270 -14.44 1.44 16.95
C ALA A 270 -15.90 1.00 16.74
N VAL A 271 -16.85 1.85 17.13
CA VAL A 271 -18.29 1.61 16.90
C VAL A 271 -18.60 1.60 15.41
N ALA A 272 -18.07 2.57 14.66
CA ALA A 272 -18.27 2.65 13.22
C ALA A 272 -17.70 1.44 12.47
N ASN A 273 -16.56 0.90 12.90
CA ASN A 273 -15.98 -0.32 12.34
C ASN A 273 -16.91 -1.52 12.53
N ALA A 274 -17.60 -1.61 13.67
CA ALA A 274 -18.56 -2.68 13.95
C ALA A 274 -19.90 -2.52 13.21
N THR A 275 -20.36 -1.28 12.99
CA THR A 275 -21.70 -1.00 12.45
C THR A 275 -21.75 -0.75 10.95
N THR A 276 -20.64 -0.34 10.34
CA THR A 276 -20.58 -0.14 8.87
C THR A 276 -20.28 -1.45 8.16
N ASN A 277 -20.95 -1.71 7.04
CA ASN A 277 -20.71 -2.90 6.23
C ASN A 277 -19.78 -2.64 5.04
N THR A 278 -19.66 -1.38 4.61
CA THR A 278 -18.86 -1.03 3.43
C THR A 278 -17.60 -0.27 3.80
N TYR A 279 -16.54 -0.50 3.00
CA TYR A 279 -15.29 0.26 3.12
C TYR A 279 -15.51 1.77 2.92
N ALA A 280 -16.34 2.16 1.96
CA ALA A 280 -16.58 3.56 1.62
C ALA A 280 -17.24 4.35 2.77
N GLU A 281 -18.25 3.77 3.41
CA GLU A 281 -18.90 4.38 4.58
C GLU A 281 -17.92 4.49 5.75
N PHE A 282 -17.15 3.44 6.02
CA PHE A 282 -16.15 3.43 7.09
C PHE A 282 -15.07 4.50 6.87
N GLN A 283 -14.54 4.59 5.65
CA GLN A 283 -13.52 5.58 5.27
C GLN A 283 -14.03 7.02 5.43
N LYS A 284 -15.31 7.28 5.12
CA LYS A 284 -15.94 8.60 5.30
C LYS A 284 -15.99 8.99 6.79
N ILE A 285 -16.37 8.05 7.66
CA ILE A 285 -16.41 8.29 9.11
C ILE A 285 -14.99 8.50 9.65
N CYS A 286 -14.02 7.71 9.18
CA CYS A 286 -12.61 7.87 9.54
C CYS A 286 -12.06 9.26 9.16
N ALA A 287 -12.44 9.80 7.99
CA ALA A 287 -12.04 11.15 7.59
C ALA A 287 -12.58 12.23 8.55
N GLN A 288 -13.85 12.13 8.94
CA GLN A 288 -14.47 13.06 9.88
C GLN A 288 -13.85 12.97 11.28
N ALA A 289 -13.59 11.74 11.74
CA ALA A 289 -12.94 11.49 13.01
C ALA A 289 -11.50 12.04 13.02
N ALA A 290 -10.72 11.83 11.95
CA ALA A 290 -9.37 12.35 11.82
C ALA A 290 -9.32 13.88 11.90
N HIS A 291 -10.24 14.59 11.24
CA HIS A 291 -10.37 16.04 11.35
C HIS A 291 -10.67 16.49 12.79
N THR A 292 -11.56 15.78 13.48
CA THR A 292 -11.90 16.05 14.89
C THR A 292 -10.67 15.85 15.79
N LEU A 293 -9.91 14.78 15.59
CA LEU A 293 -8.68 14.51 16.33
C LEU A 293 -7.60 15.58 16.12
N GLN A 294 -7.44 16.06 14.88
CA GLN A 294 -6.54 17.19 14.60
C GLN A 294 -6.95 18.45 15.37
N THR A 295 -8.26 18.73 15.43
CA THR A 295 -8.80 19.89 16.18
C THR A 295 -8.56 19.77 17.69
N ILE A 296 -8.78 18.58 18.26
CA ILE A 296 -8.51 18.29 19.67
C ILE A 296 -7.03 18.51 19.98
N ASN A 297 -6.14 17.95 19.15
CA ASN A 297 -4.69 18.06 19.32
C ASN A 297 -4.19 19.51 19.20
N ALA A 298 -4.73 20.30 18.27
CA ALA A 298 -4.40 21.72 18.13
C ALA A 298 -4.82 22.52 19.37
N THR A 299 -6.01 22.25 19.91
CA THR A 299 -6.54 22.91 21.11
C THR A 299 -5.76 22.54 22.37
N GLN A 300 -5.29 21.29 22.49
CA GLN A 300 -4.45 20.88 23.61
C GLN A 300 -3.07 21.53 23.54
N LYS A 301 -2.47 21.62 22.35
CA LYS A 301 -1.19 22.33 22.14
C LYS A 301 -1.30 23.81 22.52
N SER A 302 -2.36 24.51 22.11
CA SER A 302 -2.54 25.94 22.46
C SER A 302 -2.70 26.15 23.97
N LYS A 303 -3.44 25.29 24.66
CA LYS A 303 -3.58 25.34 26.13
C LYS A 303 -2.26 25.06 26.86
N SER A 304 -1.43 24.15 26.35
CA SER A 304 -0.10 23.89 26.93
C SER A 304 0.88 25.05 26.78
N LEU A 305 0.74 25.87 25.73
CA LEU A 305 1.56 27.05 25.49
C LEU A 305 1.16 28.24 26.40
N TRP A 306 -0.12 28.39 26.71
CA TRP A 306 -0.61 29.43 27.64
C TRP A 306 -0.46 29.05 29.12
N GLY A 307 -0.36 27.77 29.46
CA GLY A 307 -0.21 27.30 30.84
C GLY A 307 1.15 27.56 31.49
N ASN A 308 2.15 28.03 30.72
CA ASN A 308 3.53 28.23 31.20
C ASN A 308 3.94 29.70 31.43
N GLY A 309 3.01 30.65 31.28
CA GLY A 309 3.32 32.09 31.40
C GLY A 309 2.31 32.85 32.24
N SER A 310 2.44 32.79 33.57
CA SER A 310 2.27 33.92 34.52
C SER A 310 1.92 33.43 35.93
N ASN A 311 2.92 33.39 36.81
CA ASN A 311 2.71 33.57 38.26
C ASN A 311 3.64 34.70 38.70
N ILE A 312 3.34 35.92 38.25
CA ILE A 312 3.83 37.17 38.84
C ILE A 312 2.60 38.07 38.98
N PHE A 313 1.80 37.82 40.02
CA PHE A 313 1.00 38.88 40.59
C PHE A 313 1.29 38.93 42.09
N LYS A 314 1.89 40.05 42.47
CA LYS A 314 2.40 40.37 43.79
C LYS A 314 1.26 40.33 44.81
N GLN A 315 1.42 39.52 45.87
CA GLN A 315 0.70 39.76 47.12
C GLN A 315 1.36 40.96 47.81
N ASN A 316 0.58 42.02 48.03
CA ASN A 316 0.78 42.92 49.16
C ASN A 316 -0.50 42.84 50.01
N THR A 317 -0.37 42.32 51.22
CA THR A 317 -1.35 42.46 52.32
C THR A 317 -0.82 43.53 53.27
N PRO A 318 -1.68 44.37 53.87
CA PRO A 318 -2.08 44.07 55.25
C PRO A 318 -3.55 44.39 55.63
N GLN A 319 -4.19 43.38 56.23
CA GLN A 319 -4.93 43.35 57.52
C GLN A 319 -6.33 44.01 57.74
N ALA A 320 -7.22 43.14 58.28
CA ALA A 320 -8.45 43.30 59.09
C ALA A 320 -9.69 43.94 58.42
N SER A 321 -10.93 43.42 58.53
CA SER A 321 -11.63 42.84 59.70
C SER A 321 -12.82 41.96 59.28
N ASP A 322 -13.21 41.04 60.17
CA ASP A 322 -14.50 40.36 60.38
C ASP A 322 -15.63 40.41 59.33
N SER A 323 -16.10 39.23 58.89
CA SER A 323 -17.37 38.62 59.35
C SER A 323 -17.82 37.46 58.46
N GLN A 324 -18.43 36.48 59.13
CA GLN A 324 -19.13 35.26 58.73
C GLN A 324 -19.75 35.19 57.31
N THR A 325 -19.66 34.03 56.66
CA THR A 325 -20.80 33.10 56.41
C THR A 325 -20.35 31.88 55.57
N SER A 326 -20.90 30.74 55.96
CA SER A 326 -20.78 29.36 55.46
C SER A 326 -20.98 29.18 53.94
N HIS A 327 -20.34 28.16 53.35
CA HIS A 327 -20.98 27.00 52.70
C HIS A 327 -19.94 26.06 52.06
N SER A 328 -20.16 24.75 52.28
CA SER A 328 -19.37 23.62 51.80
C SER A 328 -19.30 23.50 50.27
N THR A 329 -18.20 22.97 49.74
CA THR A 329 -18.23 21.82 48.81
C THR A 329 -16.82 21.25 48.58
N SER A 330 -16.78 19.94 48.59
CA SER A 330 -15.65 19.03 48.49
C SER A 330 -15.07 18.97 47.08
N ALA A 331 -13.74 19.03 46.95
CA ALA A 331 -13.04 18.46 45.80
C ALA A 331 -11.57 18.19 46.15
N THR A 332 -11.25 16.92 46.32
CA THR A 332 -9.92 16.32 46.47
C THR A 332 -8.99 16.81 45.36
N LYS A 333 -7.99 17.63 45.72
CA LYS A 333 -6.91 18.04 44.81
C LYS A 333 -5.77 17.04 44.92
N SER A 334 -5.50 16.32 43.84
CA SER A 334 -4.31 15.49 43.66
C SER A 334 -3.04 16.37 43.80
N PRO A 335 -1.99 15.92 44.51
CA PRO A 335 -0.79 16.73 44.69
C PRO A 335 0.01 16.79 43.39
N THR A 336 0.54 17.98 43.12
CA THR A 336 1.34 18.28 41.93
C THR A 336 2.77 17.75 42.15
N ILE A 337 3.40 17.21 41.11
CA ILE A 337 4.71 16.51 41.10
C ILE A 337 5.86 17.29 41.79
N LYS A 338 5.71 18.60 42.04
CA LYS A 338 6.70 19.40 42.79
C LYS A 338 6.77 19.06 44.28
N GLU A 339 5.70 18.54 44.90
CA GLU A 339 5.72 18.09 46.30
C GLU A 339 6.36 16.70 46.50
N ALA A 340 6.48 15.91 45.43
CA ALA A 340 7.11 14.58 45.47
C ALA A 340 8.64 14.64 45.48
N LEU A 341 9.26 15.78 45.16
CA LEU A 341 10.71 15.97 45.16
C LEU A 341 11.29 16.34 46.54
N SER A 342 10.45 16.77 47.48
CA SER A 342 10.83 17.05 48.87
C SER A 342 10.67 15.85 49.81
N ALA A 343 10.15 14.72 49.33
CA ALA A 343 9.76 13.58 50.18
C ALA A 343 10.75 12.39 50.18
N HIS A 344 11.72 12.31 49.27
CA HIS A 344 12.67 11.19 49.22
C HIS A 344 14.11 11.64 48.89
N PRO A 345 14.98 11.87 49.90
CA PRO A 345 16.38 12.27 49.71
C PRO A 345 17.27 11.19 49.03
N ASP A 346 16.73 10.01 48.73
CA ASP A 346 17.47 8.85 48.23
C ASP A 346 17.24 8.49 46.74
N ILE A 347 16.62 9.38 45.93
CA ILE A 347 16.43 9.09 44.51
C ILE A 347 17.79 9.01 43.80
N GLN A 348 18.15 7.83 43.28
CA GLN A 348 19.42 7.57 42.61
C GLN A 348 19.27 7.68 41.09
N CYS A 349 20.15 8.46 40.46
CA CYS A 349 20.20 8.61 39.01
C CYS A 349 20.65 7.31 38.34
N TYR A 350 19.84 6.76 37.43
CA TYR A 350 20.20 5.53 36.72
C TYR A 350 21.42 5.68 35.80
N TYR A 351 21.78 6.92 35.41
CA TYR A 351 22.90 7.22 34.52
C TYR A 351 24.23 7.35 35.27
N CYS A 352 24.32 8.25 36.26
CA CYS A 352 25.56 8.48 37.02
C CYS A 352 25.62 7.81 38.40
N LYS A 353 24.54 7.16 38.83
CA LYS A 353 24.41 6.51 40.16
C LYS A 353 24.52 7.46 41.36
N GLU A 354 24.49 8.77 41.16
CA GLU A 354 24.44 9.76 42.25
C GLU A 354 23.01 10.04 42.73
N LYS A 355 22.86 10.47 43.98
CA LYS A 355 21.57 10.74 44.62
C LYS A 355 21.08 12.18 44.35
N GLY A 356 19.78 12.41 44.46
CA GLY A 356 19.15 13.74 44.41
C GLY A 356 18.64 14.19 43.03
N HIS A 357 18.78 13.36 41.98
CA HIS A 357 18.24 13.66 40.65
C HIS A 357 17.96 12.38 39.84
N ILE A 358 17.14 12.48 38.79
CA ILE A 358 16.85 11.39 37.84
C ILE A 358 17.66 11.56 36.55
N ALA A 359 17.84 10.48 35.78
CA ALA A 359 18.66 10.44 34.57
C ALA A 359 18.35 11.54 33.51
N ARG A 360 17.11 12.05 33.51
CA ARG A 360 16.68 13.16 32.63
C ARG A 360 17.34 14.50 32.98
N ASN A 361 17.66 14.71 34.26
CA ASN A 361 18.28 15.94 34.77
C ASN A 361 19.73 15.69 35.22
N CYS A 362 20.39 14.67 34.64
CA CYS A 362 21.75 14.31 35.02
C CYS A 362 22.78 15.27 34.40
N PRO A 363 23.61 15.96 35.20
CA PRO A 363 24.62 16.89 34.69
C PRO A 363 25.67 16.19 33.82
N ALA A 364 26.05 14.96 34.18
CA ALA A 364 27.01 14.16 33.42
C ALA A 364 26.48 13.80 32.02
N LYS A 365 25.17 13.53 31.92
CA LYS A 365 24.52 13.24 30.64
C LYS A 365 24.45 14.48 29.75
N GLN A 366 24.16 15.65 30.31
CA GLN A 366 24.15 16.91 29.57
C GLN A 366 25.55 17.29 29.03
N LYS A 367 26.60 17.09 29.82
CA LYS A 367 27.99 17.29 29.36
C LYS A 367 28.39 16.32 28.24
N SER A 368 27.97 15.05 28.32
CA SER A 368 28.23 14.08 27.24
C SER A 368 27.55 14.45 25.93
N GLN A 369 26.35 15.04 26.00
CA GLN A 369 25.63 15.50 24.80
C GLN A 369 26.27 16.76 24.20
N GLN A 370 26.84 17.66 25.01
CA GLN A 370 27.57 18.84 24.50
C GLN A 370 28.85 18.45 23.74
N VAL A 371 29.60 17.47 24.24
CA VAL A 371 30.83 16.99 23.58
C VAL A 371 30.53 16.30 22.24
N ILE A 372 29.39 15.60 22.12
CA ILE A 372 28.97 14.97 20.86
C ILE A 372 28.59 16.04 19.82
N THR A 373 27.97 17.15 20.24
CA THR A 373 27.62 18.26 19.33
C THR A 373 28.85 19.00 18.82
N GLU A 374 29.87 19.22 19.65
CA GLU A 374 31.14 19.87 19.23
C GLU A 374 31.96 19.03 18.24
N LEU A 375 31.82 17.70 18.25
CA LEU A 375 32.49 16.81 17.30
C LEU A 375 31.79 16.73 15.93
N THR A 376 30.52 17.16 15.84
CA THR A 376 29.74 17.13 14.59
C THR A 376 29.75 18.44 13.79
N GLU A 377 30.29 19.53 14.35
CA GLU A 377 30.35 20.85 13.67
C GLU A 377 31.61 21.05 12.80
N ASN A 378 32.61 20.16 12.84
CA ASN A 378 33.86 20.30 12.08
C ASN A 378 33.85 19.65 10.68
N ASP A 379 32.77 18.97 10.27
CA ASP A 379 32.64 18.30 8.96
C ASP A 379 31.69 19.03 8.00
N THR A 380 31.89 20.34 7.80
CA THR A 380 31.22 21.09 6.73
C THR A 380 32.24 21.50 5.66
N PRO A 381 32.13 21.03 4.40
CA PRO A 381 33.05 21.44 3.33
C PRO A 381 32.76 22.88 2.86
N GLU A 382 33.82 23.67 2.68
CA GLU A 382 33.81 25.02 2.13
C GLU A 382 33.15 25.10 0.73
N PRO A 383 32.41 26.17 0.41
CA PRO A 383 31.91 26.41 -0.94
C PRO A 383 33.03 26.96 -1.84
N SER A 384 33.47 26.17 -2.81
CA SER A 384 34.47 26.58 -3.80
C SER A 384 33.92 27.62 -4.78
N ALA A 385 34.75 28.63 -5.01
CA ALA A 385 34.46 29.85 -5.75
C ALA A 385 34.15 29.68 -7.25
N ASP A 386 33.26 30.57 -7.66
CA ASP A 386 33.10 31.22 -8.96
C ASP A 386 34.40 31.38 -9.77
N SER A 387 34.35 31.00 -11.05
CA SER A 387 35.14 31.67 -12.09
C SER A 387 34.42 31.58 -13.44
N GLY A 388 33.84 32.70 -13.84
CA GLY A 388 33.42 32.95 -15.20
C GLY A 388 34.59 32.87 -16.19
N LYS A 389 34.29 32.40 -17.39
CA LYS A 389 35.06 32.72 -18.59
C LYS A 389 34.13 32.97 -19.76
N GLU A 390 34.11 34.24 -20.12
CA GLU A 390 33.55 34.83 -21.32
C GLU A 390 34.62 34.75 -22.43
N TRP A 391 34.23 34.36 -23.66
CA TRP A 391 34.46 35.08 -24.92
C TRP A 391 34.54 34.18 -26.18
N ALA A 392 33.98 34.79 -27.24
CA ALA A 392 33.97 34.47 -28.67
C ALA A 392 32.85 33.54 -29.18
#